data_AF-A0A6B3CE23-F1
#
_entry.id   AF-A0A6B3CE23-F1
#
_cell.length_a   1.000
_cell.length_b   1.000
_cell.length_c   1.000
_cell.angle_alpha   90.00
_cell.angle_beta   90.00
_cell.angle_gamma   90.00
#
_symmetry.space_group_name_H-M   'P 1'
#
loop_
_entity.id
_entity.type
_entity.pdbx_description
1 polymer ?
#
loop_
_entity_poly.entity_id
_entity_poly.type
_entity_poly.pdbx_seq_one_letter_code
_entity_poly.pdbx_strand_id
1 'polypeptide(L)'
;PWTPLGVWLATHILFAGFPAKLWREHIAAHLGPEAVALFAADGPGTAGSNGWLVSGGRTTTGHALIAGDPHRFIEEPGVYHQIHLSCPEFDVVGLA
;
A
#
# COMPACT_ATOMS: atom_id res chain seq x y z
N PRO A 1 20.45 -14.37 -3.07
CA PRO A 1 19.97 -15.08 -1.85
C PRO A 1 19.04 -14.16 -1.08
N TRP A 2 17.95 -14.67 -0.52
CA TRP A 2 17.03 -13.89 0.31
C TRP A 2 17.72 -13.58 1.65
N THR A 3 18.25 -12.37 1.77
CA THR A 3 18.80 -11.86 3.03
C THR A 3 17.78 -10.93 3.67
N PRO A 4 17.78 -10.77 5.01
CA PRO A 4 16.93 -9.77 5.66
C PRO A 4 17.10 -8.37 5.08
N LEU A 5 18.33 -8.01 4.67
CA LEU A 5 18.61 -6.76 3.99
C LEU A 5 17.93 -6.66 2.62
N GLY A 6 17.88 -7.76 1.86
CA GLY A 6 17.17 -7.82 0.58
C GLY A 6 15.66 -7.60 0.74
N VAL A 7 15.04 -8.20 1.77
CA VAL A 7 13.62 -7.97 2.10
C VAL A 7 13.39 -6.50 2.46
N TRP A 8 14.22 -5.94 3.33
CA TRP A 8 14.12 -4.53 3.72
C TRP A 8 14.24 -3.58 2.52
N LEU A 9 15.21 -3.81 1.63
CA LEU A 9 15.40 -3.01 0.43
C LEU A 9 14.18 -3.09 -0.51
N ALA A 10 13.63 -4.29 -0.71
CA ALA A 10 12.44 -4.48 -1.54
C ALA A 10 11.24 -3.71 -0.98
N THR A 11 10.94 -3.86 0.31
CA THR A 11 9.87 -3.11 0.97
C THR A 11 10.10 -1.61 0.91
N HIS A 12 11.33 -1.13 1.11
CA HIS A 12 11.65 0.30 1.04
C HIS A 12 11.39 0.87 -0.37
N ILE A 13 11.78 0.13 -1.42
CA ILE A 13 11.58 0.53 -2.81
C ILE A 13 10.09 0.56 -3.17
N LEU A 14 9.32 -0.48 -2.79
CA LEU A 14 7.89 -0.60 -3.11
C LEU A 14 7.01 0.36 -2.29
N PHE A 15 7.33 0.58 -1.02
CA PHE A 15 6.54 1.50 -0.19
C PHE A 15 6.78 2.97 -0.54
N ALA A 16 7.94 3.30 -1.12
CA ALA A 16 8.30 4.64 -1.56
C ALA A 16 7.80 4.95 -2.99
N GLY A 17 8.15 6.13 -3.50
CA GLY A 17 7.79 6.58 -4.85
C GLY A 17 8.70 6.06 -5.97
N PHE A 18 9.44 4.96 -5.79
CA PHE A 18 10.35 4.48 -6.84
C PHE A 18 9.62 4.00 -8.11
N PRO A 19 8.52 3.23 -8.03
CA PRO A 19 7.73 2.88 -9.21
C PRO A 19 7.26 4.10 -10.01
N ALA A 20 6.87 5.19 -9.34
CA ALA A 20 6.48 6.42 -10.00
C ALA A 20 7.60 7.08 -10.82
N LYS A 21 8.86 6.94 -10.37
CA LYS A 21 10.03 7.42 -11.15
C LYS A 21 10.19 6.63 -12.45
N LEU A 22 10.08 5.29 -12.37
CA LEU A 22 10.14 4.43 -13.55
C LEU A 22 8.99 4.71 -14.52
N TRP A 23 7.80 4.95 -13.98
CA TRP A 23 6.64 5.32 -14.78
C TRP A 23 6.82 6.65 -15.52
N ARG A 24 7.34 7.68 -14.85
CA ARG A 24 7.64 8.97 -15.49
C ARG A 24 8.67 8.82 -16.61
N GLU A 25 9.72 8.04 -16.38
CA GLU A 25 10.74 7.77 -17.40
C GLU A 25 10.12 7.03 -18.61
N HIS A 26 9.27 6.04 -18.35
CA HIS A 26 8.57 5.30 -19.40
C HIS A 26 7.69 6.23 -20.24
N ILE A 27 6.91 7.12 -19.62
CA ILE A 27 6.08 8.09 -20.32
C ILE A 27 6.94 9.08 -21.13
N ALA A 28 8.00 9.62 -20.54
CA ALA A 28 8.90 10.55 -21.24
C ALA A 28 9.53 9.91 -22.48
N ALA A 29 9.98 8.65 -22.37
CA ALA A 29 10.62 7.92 -23.47
C ALA A 29 9.68 7.60 -24.64
N HIS A 30 8.37 7.39 -24.37
CA HIS A 30 7.41 6.93 -25.39
C HIS A 30 6.48 8.04 -25.90
N LEU A 31 6.17 9.04 -25.06
CA LEU A 31 5.19 10.09 -25.35
C LEU A 31 5.78 11.51 -25.27
N GLY A 32 7.04 11.64 -24.83
CA GLY A 32 7.72 12.92 -24.67
C GLY A 32 7.54 13.54 -23.27
N PRO A 33 8.43 14.48 -22.88
CA PRO A 33 8.47 15.05 -21.53
C PRO A 33 7.19 15.81 -21.16
N GLU A 34 6.53 16.46 -22.13
CA GLU A 34 5.30 17.22 -21.90
C GLU A 34 4.12 16.33 -21.46
N ALA A 35 4.14 15.04 -21.81
CA ALA A 35 3.09 14.10 -21.44
C ALA A 35 3.17 13.63 -19.98
N VAL A 36 4.31 13.81 -19.30
CA VAL A 36 4.55 13.26 -17.95
C VAL A 36 3.51 13.75 -16.94
N ALA A 37 3.14 15.04 -17.00
CA ALA A 37 2.15 15.61 -16.09
C ALA A 37 0.75 15.03 -16.28
N LEU A 38 0.39 14.63 -17.51
CA LEU A 38 -0.92 14.07 -17.83
C LEU A 38 -1.12 12.67 -17.23
N PHE A 39 -0.02 11.95 -17.00
CA PHE A 39 -0.01 10.57 -16.48
C PHE A 39 0.68 10.47 -15.10
N ALA A 40 0.77 11.57 -14.36
CA ALA A 40 1.39 11.60 -13.04
C ALA A 40 0.63 10.69 -12.06
N ALA A 41 1.29 9.64 -11.58
CA ALA A 41 0.72 8.67 -10.66
C ALA A 41 1.09 8.94 -9.19
N ASP A 42 1.91 9.94 -8.89
CA ASP A 42 2.44 10.20 -7.55
C ASP A 42 2.09 11.59 -6.99
N GLY A 43 1.05 12.20 -7.55
CA GLY A 43 0.46 13.40 -7.00
C GLY A 43 -0.33 13.10 -5.71
N PRO A 44 -0.64 14.12 -4.90
CA PRO A 44 -1.41 13.95 -3.66
C PRO A 44 -2.84 13.41 -3.87
N GLY A 45 -3.34 13.39 -5.11
CA GLY A 45 -4.66 12.84 -5.45
C GLY A 45 -4.69 11.33 -5.69
N THR A 46 -3.53 10.65 -5.76
CA THR A 46 -3.46 9.22 -6.11
C THR A 46 -3.26 8.30 -4.91
N ALA A 47 -2.86 8.86 -3.76
CA ALA A 47 -2.75 8.14 -2.50
C ALA A 47 -3.83 8.63 -1.52
N GLY A 48 -4.49 7.69 -0.86
CA GLY A 48 -5.55 7.98 0.11
C GLY A 48 -5.68 6.87 1.14
N SER A 49 -6.38 7.13 2.23
CA SER A 49 -6.70 6.10 3.20
C SER A 49 -7.94 6.50 3.99
N ASN A 50 -8.83 5.54 4.19
CA ASN A 50 -9.90 5.63 5.18
C ASN A 50 -9.59 4.72 6.37
N GLY A 51 -10.00 5.17 7.55
CA GLY A 51 -9.93 4.40 8.78
C GLY A 51 -11.13 4.70 9.66
N TRP A 52 -11.80 3.65 10.13
CA TRP A 52 -12.99 3.76 10.97
C TRP A 52 -12.82 2.97 12.26
N LEU A 53 -13.26 3.59 13.36
CA LEU A 53 -13.42 2.94 14.65
C LEU A 53 -14.81 3.30 15.19
N VAL A 54 -15.60 2.28 15.50
CA VAL A 54 -16.90 2.43 16.18
C VAL A 54 -16.84 1.66 17.49
N SER A 55 -17.02 2.38 18.60
CA SER A 55 -17.05 1.75 19.93
C SER A 55 -18.32 0.90 20.11
N GLY A 56 -18.25 -0.13 20.96
CA GLY A 56 -19.36 -1.07 21.17
C GLY A 56 -20.67 -0.42 21.65
N GLY A 57 -20.60 0.68 22.41
CA GLY A 57 -21.79 1.44 22.83
C GLY A 57 -22.55 2.12 21.68
N ARG A 58 -21.98 2.12 20.46
CA ARG A 58 -22.59 2.64 19.23
C ARG A 58 -22.98 1.52 18.25
N THR A 59 -22.89 0.25 18.63
CA THR A 59 -23.26 -0.90 17.79
C THR A 59 -24.42 -1.68 18.43
N THR A 60 -25.23 -2.38 17.62
CA THR A 60 -26.36 -3.18 18.13
C THR A 60 -25.93 -4.46 18.82
N THR A 61 -24.72 -4.95 18.53
CA THR A 61 -24.15 -6.18 19.11
C THR A 61 -23.34 -5.90 20.38
N GLY A 62 -23.01 -4.64 20.67
CA GLY A 62 -22.11 -4.27 21.76
C GLY A 62 -20.62 -4.49 21.45
N HIS A 63 -20.25 -5.06 20.31
CA HIS A 63 -18.85 -5.25 19.89
C HIS A 63 -18.33 -4.04 19.12
N ALA A 64 -17.05 -3.71 19.31
CA ALA A 64 -16.40 -2.66 18.54
C ALA A 64 -16.18 -3.08 17.08
N LEU A 65 -16.20 -2.11 16.17
CA LEU A 65 -15.89 -2.31 14.75
C LEU A 65 -14.66 -1.48 14.39
N ILE A 66 -13.73 -2.11 13.67
CA ILE A 66 -12.56 -1.47 13.07
C ILE A 66 -12.54 -1.79 11.59
N ALA A 67 -12.27 -0.79 10.75
CA ALA A 67 -12.13 -0.98 9.32
C ALA A 67 -11.02 -0.06 8.78
N GLY A 68 -10.16 -0.62 7.94
CA GLY A 68 -9.17 0.11 7.16
C GLY A 68 -9.43 -0.11 5.68
N ASP A 69 -9.26 0.95 4.88
CA ASP A 69 -9.47 0.95 3.44
C ASP A 69 -8.38 1.83 2.79
N PRO A 70 -7.16 1.29 2.63
CA PRO A 70 -6.05 2.02 2.02
C PRO A 70 -6.25 2.13 0.50
N HIS A 71 -6.12 3.34 -0.04
CA HIS A 71 -6.23 3.61 -1.48
C HIS A 71 -4.83 3.69 -2.09
N ARG A 72 -4.37 2.56 -2.62
CA ARG A 72 -3.10 2.43 -3.34
C ARG A 72 -3.31 1.87 -4.73
N PHE A 73 -2.30 2.02 -5.58
CA PHE A 73 -2.27 1.33 -6.86
C PHE A 73 -2.28 -0.18 -6.69
N ILE A 74 -2.96 -0.84 -7.61
CA ILE A 74 -2.79 -2.26 -7.82
C ILE A 74 -1.47 -2.42 -8.58
N GLU A 75 -0.46 -2.95 -7.89
CA GLU A 75 0.90 -3.12 -8.42
C GLU A 75 1.38 -4.56 -8.17
N GLU A 76 2.24 -5.06 -9.05
CA GLU A 76 2.86 -6.38 -8.94
C GLU A 76 4.39 -6.23 -9.12
N PRO A 77 5.20 -6.54 -8.09
CA PRO A 77 4.80 -6.99 -6.76
C PRO A 77 4.14 -5.89 -5.94
N GLY A 78 3.04 -6.25 -5.26
CA GLY A 78 2.33 -5.37 -4.33
C GLY A 78 3.11 -5.14 -3.03
N VAL A 79 2.90 -4.00 -2.40
CA VAL A 79 3.48 -3.73 -1.08
C VAL A 79 2.67 -4.30 0.08
N TYR A 80 1.40 -4.66 -0.17
CA TYR A 80 0.52 -5.29 0.82
C TYR A 80 0.07 -6.65 0.34
N HIS A 81 0.24 -7.65 1.20
CA HIS A 81 -0.30 -8.99 1.06
C HIS A 81 -1.16 -9.32 2.27
N GLN A 82 -2.29 -10.01 2.04
CA GLN A 82 -3.09 -10.55 3.14
C GLN A 82 -2.37 -11.74 3.75
N ILE A 83 -2.04 -11.63 5.03
CA ILE A 83 -1.23 -12.61 5.76
C ILE A 83 -1.92 -12.95 7.08
N HIS A 84 -1.85 -14.23 7.47
CA HIS A 84 -2.22 -14.73 8.78
C HIS A 84 -0.99 -15.42 9.40
N LEU A 85 -0.53 -14.92 10.55
CA LEU A 85 0.56 -15.49 11.34
C LEU A 85 0.03 -15.97 12.68
N SER A 86 0.29 -17.23 13.03
CA SER A 86 -0.21 -17.85 14.26
C SER A 86 0.86 -18.71 14.92
N CYS A 87 1.02 -18.56 16.23
CA CYS A 87 1.84 -19.35 17.14
C CYS A 87 1.27 -19.28 18.57
N PRO A 88 1.81 -20.01 19.57
CA PRO A 88 1.31 -19.94 20.95
C PRO A 88 1.27 -18.52 21.55
N GLU A 89 2.15 -17.63 21.10
CA GLU A 89 2.29 -16.26 21.60
C GLU A 89 1.39 -15.24 20.88
N PHE A 90 1.01 -15.47 19.62
CA PHE A 90 0.21 -14.53 18.84
C PHE A 90 -0.63 -15.20 17.75
N ASP A 91 -1.76 -14.57 17.44
CA ASP A 91 -2.66 -14.93 16.35
C ASP A 91 -3.13 -13.63 15.67
N VAL A 92 -2.58 -13.35 14.48
CA VAL A 92 -2.70 -12.04 13.81
C VAL A 92 -2.98 -12.23 12.34
N VAL A 93 -4.05 -11.59 11.86
CA VAL A 93 -4.42 -11.50 10.44
C VAL A 93 -4.48 -10.04 10.01
N GLY A 94 -3.97 -9.73 8.82
CA GLY A 94 -3.98 -8.37 8.28
C GLY A 94 -3.33 -8.25 6.92
N LEU A 95 -3.03 -7.01 6.53
CA LEU A 95 -2.24 -6.67 5.34
C LEU A 95 -0.83 -6.25 5.79
N ALA A 96 0.21 -6.79 5.15
CA ALA A 96 1.61 -6.44 5.43
C ALA A 96 2.47 -6.43 4.16
#